data_AF-A0A645D3G5-F1
#
_entry.id   AF-A0A645D3G5-F1
#
_cell.length_a   1.000
_cell.length_b   1.000
_cell.length_c   1.000
_cell.angle_alpha   90.00
_cell.angle_beta   90.00
_cell.angle_gamma   90.00
#
_symmetry.space_group_name_H-M   'P 1'
#
loop_
_entity.id
_entity.type
_entity.pdbx_description
1 polymer ?
#
loop_
_entity_poly.entity_id
_entity_poly.type
_entity_poly.pdbx_seq_one_letter_code
_entity_poly.pdbx_strand_id
1 'polypeptide(L)'
;MQTECALVAAGYYCGNGDAYADDATLAVRNTATQWLLLLQIGSDEKGGMGWGDGGQVYLWMRRDDLRARRFDRVRLVLQCC
;
A
#
# COMPACT_ATOMS: atom_id res chain seq x y z
N MET A 1 1.57 -1.73 5.38
CA MET A 1 1.06 -1.45 4.02
C MET A 1 1.51 -2.46 2.95
N GLN A 2 2.70 -3.09 3.04
CA GLN A 2 3.10 -4.13 2.06
C GLN A 2 2.08 -5.28 1.95
N THR A 3 1.62 -5.80 3.09
CA THR A 3 0.61 -6.87 3.15
C THR A 3 -0.70 -6.44 2.52
N GLU A 4 -1.18 -5.23 2.83
CA GLU A 4 -2.37 -4.64 2.20
C GLU A 4 -2.23 -4.55 0.68
N CYS A 5 -1.08 -4.08 0.19
CA CYS A 5 -0.83 -4.00 -1.25
C CYS A 5 -0.88 -5.39 -1.91
N ALA A 6 -0.34 -6.42 -1.24
CA ALA A 6 -0.40 -7.80 -1.74
C ALA A 6 -1.85 -8.32 -1.77
N LEU A 7 -2.60 -8.11 -0.70
CA LEU A 7 -4.00 -8.53 -0.56
C LEU A 7 -4.91 -7.85 -1.58
N VAL A 8 -4.86 -6.52 -1.68
CA VAL A 8 -5.66 -5.75 -2.63
C VAL A 8 -5.29 -6.10 -4.08
N ALA A 9 -4.00 -6.29 -4.38
CA ALA A 9 -3.58 -6.72 -5.71
C ALA A 9 -4.06 -8.14 -6.08
N ALA A 10 -4.32 -8.99 -5.08
CA ALA A 10 -4.92 -10.30 -5.27
C ALA A 10 -6.46 -10.28 -5.20
N GLY A 11 -7.08 -9.11 -5.02
CA GLY A 11 -8.53 -8.93 -5.04
C GLY A 11 -9.22 -9.04 -3.68
N TYR A 12 -8.47 -9.07 -2.57
CA TYR A 12 -9.06 -9.12 -1.24
C TYR A 12 -9.44 -7.73 -0.73
N TYR A 13 -10.56 -7.65 -0.02
CA TYR A 13 -11.00 -6.44 0.67
C TYR A 13 -10.29 -6.32 2.03
N CYS A 14 -9.68 -5.17 2.30
CA CYS A 14 -8.91 -4.94 3.53
C CYS A 14 -9.57 -4.00 4.54
N GLY A 15 -10.75 -3.45 4.23
CA GLY A 15 -11.36 -2.40 5.05
C GLY A 15 -11.94 -2.84 6.40
N ASN A 16 -12.12 -4.15 6.62
CA ASN A 16 -12.67 -4.71 7.87
C ASN A 16 -11.66 -5.56 8.67
N GLY A 17 -10.43 -5.76 8.16
CA GLY A 17 -9.41 -6.55 8.84
C GLY A 17 -9.41 -8.06 8.56
N ASP A 18 -10.48 -8.64 8.02
CA ASP A 18 -10.63 -10.10 7.90
C ASP A 18 -9.53 -10.74 7.04
N ALA A 19 -9.21 -10.11 5.91
CA ALA A 19 -8.20 -10.60 4.96
C ALA A 19 -6.79 -10.70 5.58
N TYR A 20 -6.54 -10.02 6.71
CA TYR A 20 -5.26 -10.11 7.42
C TYR A 20 -5.17 -11.32 8.35
N ALA A 21 -6.31 -11.84 8.81
CA ALA A 21 -6.38 -12.96 9.75
C ALA A 21 -6.66 -14.29 9.05
N ASP A 22 -7.32 -14.28 7.89
CA ASP A 22 -7.70 -15.48 7.15
C ASP A 22 -6.48 -16.29 6.67
N ASP A 23 -6.43 -17.58 7.01
CA ASP A 23 -5.38 -18.50 6.56
C ASP A 23 -5.40 -18.70 5.04
N ALA A 24 -6.55 -18.55 4.39
CA ALA A 24 -6.65 -18.64 2.93
C ALA A 24 -5.84 -17.53 2.23
N THR A 25 -5.58 -16.41 2.91
CA THR A 25 -4.76 -15.31 2.37
C THR A 25 -3.28 -15.43 2.71
N LEU A 26 -2.86 -16.43 3.52
CA LEU A 26 -1.49 -16.54 4.02
C LEU A 26 -0.45 -16.56 2.90
N ALA A 27 -0.71 -17.32 1.83
CA ALA A 27 0.17 -17.38 0.66
C ALA A 27 0.34 -16.01 -0.01
N VAL A 28 -0.74 -15.21 -0.07
CA VAL A 28 -0.70 -13.85 -0.62
C VAL A 28 0.05 -12.91 0.33
N ARG A 29 -0.22 -12.99 1.64
CA ARG A 29 0.48 -12.20 2.67
C ARG A 29 1.99 -12.44 2.62
N ASN A 30 2.43 -13.65 2.34
CA ASN A 30 3.87 -13.98 2.19
C ASN A 30 4.54 -13.27 0.99
N THR A 31 3.78 -12.87 -0.03
CA THR A 31 4.30 -12.08 -1.17
C THR A 31 4.50 -10.60 -0.85
N ALA A 32 4.09 -10.13 0.33
CA ALA A 32 4.20 -8.73 0.75
C ALA A 32 5.62 -8.16 0.61
N THR A 33 6.65 -8.97 0.84
CA THR A 33 8.06 -8.59 0.75
C THR A 33 8.51 -8.16 -0.65
N GLN A 34 7.73 -8.49 -1.69
CA GLN A 34 7.99 -8.04 -3.07
C GLN A 34 7.63 -6.57 -3.30
N TRP A 35 6.83 -5.97 -2.41
CA TRP A 35 6.43 -4.57 -2.49
C TRP A 35 7.48 -3.65 -1.87
N LEU A 36 7.82 -2.59 -2.57
CA LEU A 36 8.79 -1.58 -2.17
C LEU A 36 8.08 -0.24 -2.01
N LEU A 37 8.44 0.48 -0.95
CA LEU A 37 8.02 1.86 -0.75
C LEU A 37 8.86 2.75 -1.67
N LEU A 38 8.20 3.51 -2.55
CA LEU A 38 8.86 4.47 -3.44
C LEU A 38 8.85 5.87 -2.86
N LEU A 39 7.73 6.26 -2.23
CA LEU A 39 7.53 7.59 -1.71
C LEU A 39 6.53 7.55 -0.55
N GLN A 40 6.76 8.40 0.44
CA GLN A 40 5.83 8.69 1.51
C GLN A 40 5.76 10.21 1.66
N ILE A 41 4.55 10.74 1.69
CA ILE A 41 4.27 12.16 1.92
C ILE A 41 3.33 12.26 3.11
N GLY A 42 3.82 12.86 4.18
CA GLY A 42 3.00 13.17 5.36
C GLY A 42 2.18 14.43 5.15
N SER A 43 1.21 14.66 6.03
CA SER A 43 0.56 15.97 6.13
C SER A 43 1.58 16.97 6.69
N ASP A 44 1.59 18.18 6.15
CA ASP A 44 2.44 19.28 6.57
C ASP A 44 1.71 20.60 6.32
N GLU A 45 1.31 21.26 7.40
CA GLU A 45 0.58 22.52 7.38
C GLU A 45 1.39 23.64 6.71
N LYS A 46 2.71 23.67 6.92
CA LYS A 46 3.58 24.72 6.36
C LYS A 46 3.72 24.56 4.85
N GLY A 47 3.75 23.31 4.37
CA GLY A 47 3.76 22.96 2.96
C GLY A 47 2.37 22.94 2.31
N GLY A 48 1.28 23.21 3.05
CA GLY A 48 -0.09 23.16 2.53
C GLY A 48 -0.55 21.75 2.15
N MET A 49 0.03 20.71 2.75
CA MET A 49 -0.28 19.30 2.46
C MET A 49 -1.20 18.74 3.55
N GLY A 50 -2.42 18.37 3.19
CA GLY A 50 -3.39 17.74 4.11
C GLY A 50 -3.93 16.43 3.53
N TRP A 51 -3.85 15.35 4.30
CA TRP A 51 -4.30 14.02 3.89
C TRP A 51 -5.33 13.48 4.88
N GLY A 52 -6.62 13.75 4.65
CA GLY A 52 -7.66 13.45 5.64
C GLY A 52 -7.36 14.13 6.99
N ASP A 53 -7.47 13.38 8.07
CA ASP A 53 -7.27 13.88 9.44
C ASP A 53 -5.79 13.84 9.87
N GLY A 54 -4.93 14.52 9.11
CA GLY A 54 -3.48 14.56 9.39
C GLY A 54 -2.74 13.27 9.01
N GLY A 55 -3.28 12.53 8.05
CA GLY A 55 -2.74 11.27 7.55
C GLY A 55 -1.51 11.40 6.66
N GLN A 56 -1.23 10.33 5.92
CA GLN A 56 -0.07 10.19 5.04
C GLN A 56 -0.42 9.38 3.79
N VAL A 57 0.19 9.75 2.66
CA VAL A 57 0.08 9.04 1.40
C VAL A 57 1.36 8.24 1.14
N TYR A 58 1.20 7.01 0.67
CA TYR A 58 2.29 6.11 0.35
C TYR A 58 2.16 5.60 -1.09
N LEU A 59 3.28 5.56 -1.81
CA LEU A 59 3.38 4.92 -3.12
C LEU A 59 4.18 3.63 -3.02
N TRP A 60 3.55 2.51 -3.36
CA TRP A 60 4.12 1.18 -3.31
C TRP A 60 4.18 0.54 -4.70
N MET A 61 5.21 -0.25 -4.95
CA MET A 61 5.36 -0.97 -6.22
C MET A 61 6.07 -2.30 -6.04
N ARG A 62 5.72 -3.31 -6.83
CA ARG A 62 6.49 -4.57 -6.85
C ARG A 62 7.88 -4.33 -7.44
N ARG A 63 8.89 -5.00 -6.89
CA ARG A 63 10.29 -4.89 -7.35
C ARG A 63 10.44 -5.11 -8.86
N ASP A 64 9.74 -6.09 -9.43
CA ASP A 64 9.84 -6.40 -10.86
C ASP A 64 9.15 -5.36 -11.74
N ASP A 65 8.04 -4.77 -11.26
CA ASP A 65 7.37 -3.67 -11.95
C ASP A 65 8.25 -2.42 -11.97
N LEU A 66 8.94 -2.15 -10.87
CA LEU A 66 9.90 -1.05 -10.77
C LEU A 66 11.06 -1.23 -11.76
N ARG A 67 11.63 -2.45 -11.82
CA ARG A 67 12.70 -2.78 -12.79
C ARG A 67 12.23 -2.62 -14.24
N ALA A 68 10.99 -3.03 -14.53
CA ALA A 68 10.39 -2.88 -15.84
C ALA A 68 9.85 -1.46 -16.12
N ARG A 69 9.97 -0.51 -15.18
CA ARG A 69 9.46 0.86 -15.27
C ARG A 69 7.95 0.94 -15.55
N ARG A 70 7.18 -0.02 -15.04
CA ARG A 70 5.71 -0.09 -15.18
C ARG A 70 5.02 0.75 -14.11
N PHE A 71 5.20 2.07 -14.18
CA PHE A 71 4.67 3.00 -13.17
C PHE A 71 3.14 3.08 -13.14
N ASP A 72 2.47 2.63 -14.20
CA ASP A 72 1.03 2.41 -14.25
C ASP A 72 0.51 1.41 -13.20
N ARG A 73 1.40 0.56 -12.66
CA ARG A 73 1.07 -0.47 -11.65
C ARG A 73 1.34 -0.03 -10.22
N VAL A 74 1.69 1.24 -9.99
CA VAL A 74 1.90 1.76 -8.63
C VAL A 74 0.61 1.67 -7.82
N ARG A 75 0.75 1.42 -6.52
CA ARG A 75 -0.34 1.47 -5.55
C ARG A 75 -0.20 2.70 -4.68
N LEU A 76 -1.24 3.52 -4.66
CA LEU A 76 -1.40 4.61 -3.71
C LEU A 76 -2.20 4.09 -2.51
N VAL A 77 -1.67 4.29 -1.31
CA VAL A 77 -2.36 4.01 -0.05
C VAL A 77 -2.46 5.32 0.73
N LEU A 78 -3.66 5.69 1.15
CA LEU A 78 -3.91 6.75 2.12
C LEU A 78 -4.13 6.12 3.48
N GLN A 79 -3.43 6.61 4.49
CA GLN A 79 -3.63 6.23 5.89
C GLN A 79 -3.91 7.47 6.70
N CYS A 80 -5.08 7.54 7.32
CA CYS A 80 -5.51 8.60 8.23
C CYS A 80 -6.23 7.97 9.43
N CYS A 81 -6.40 8.73 10.51
CA CYS A 81 -7.27 8.35 11.63
C CYS A 81 -8.73 8.29 11.20
#